data_AF-A0A838JLQ5-F1
#
_entry.id   AF-A0A838JLQ5-F1
#
_cell.length_a   1.000
_cell.length_b   1.000
_cell.length_c   1.000
_cell.angle_alpha   90.00
_cell.angle_beta   90.00
_cell.angle_gamma   90.00
#
_symmetry.space_group_name_H-M   'P 1'
#
loop_
_entity.id
_entity.type
_entity.pdbx_description
1 polymer ?
#
loop_
_entity_poly.entity_id
_entity_poly.type
_entity_poly.pdbx_seq_one_letter_code
_entity_poly.pdbx_strand_id
1 'polypeptide(L)'
;MDFKTIMFYLFAAILIFAALRVIIARNPVHSALFLVLSFVTAAALWLLLRAEFLAITLVLVYVGAVMVLFLFVVMMLDINFDKLREGFWSYLPLAGT
;
A
#
# COMPACT_ATOMS: atom_id res chain seq x y z
N MET A 1 28.75 -10.96 -5.06
CA MET A 1 27.29 -10.87 -5.28
C MET A 1 27.07 -10.51 -6.74
N ASP A 2 26.22 -11.26 -7.43
CA ASP A 2 25.88 -10.97 -8.82
C ASP A 2 25.02 -9.69 -8.90
N PHE A 3 25.09 -8.93 -10.00
CA PHE A 3 24.36 -7.65 -10.14
C PHE A 3 22.84 -7.85 -9.96
N LYS A 4 22.32 -8.97 -10.47
CA LYS A 4 20.90 -9.36 -10.32
C LYS A 4 20.51 -9.57 -8.85
N THR A 5 21.40 -10.18 -8.06
CA THR A 5 21.16 -10.45 -6.64
C THR A 5 21.08 -9.15 -5.84
N ILE A 6 21.95 -8.18 -6.15
CA ILE A 6 21.92 -6.85 -5.52
C ILE A 6 20.61 -6.14 -5.83
N MET A 7 20.21 -6.11 -7.10
CA MET A 7 18.94 -5.52 -7.55
C MET A 7 17.72 -6.20 -6.90
N PHE A 8 17.74 -7.53 -6.77
CA PHE A 8 16.68 -8.30 -6.11
C PHE A 8 16.51 -7.87 -4.65
N TYR A 9 17.60 -7.83 -3.86
CA TYR A 9 17.51 -7.43 -2.45
C TYR A 9 17.07 -5.98 -2.28
N LEU A 10 17.52 -5.09 -3.17
CA LEU A 10 17.08 -3.69 -3.16
C LEU A 10 15.58 -3.56 -3.41
N PHE A 11 15.04 -4.19 -4.47
CA PHE A 11 13.61 -4.14 -4.75
C PHE A 11 12.78 -4.87 -3.68
N ALA A 12 13.26 -5.99 -3.14
CA ALA A 12 12.60 -6.70 -2.06
C ALA A 12 12.50 -5.86 -0.78
N ALA A 13 13.57 -5.14 -0.41
CA ALA A 13 13.58 -4.25 0.74
C ALA A 13 12.56 -3.10 0.56
N ILE A 14 12.54 -2.48 -0.62
CA ILE A 14 11.57 -1.42 -0.94
C ILE A 14 10.14 -1.96 -0.90
N LEU A 15 9.89 -3.15 -1.43
CA LEU A 15 8.58 -3.78 -1.45
C LEU A 15 8.06 -4.06 -0.04
N ILE A 16 8.89 -4.61 0.84
CA ILE A 16 8.53 -4.86 2.25
C ILE A 16 8.24 -3.54 2.96
N PHE A 17 9.08 -2.52 2.77
CA PHE A 17 8.87 -1.21 3.37
C PHE A 17 7.56 -0.56 2.89
N ALA A 18 7.28 -0.62 1.59
CA ALA A 18 6.04 -0.12 1.01
C ALA A 18 4.83 -0.86 1.59
N ALA A 19 4.86 -2.19 1.62
CA ALA A 19 3.78 -3.02 2.18
C ALA A 19 3.51 -2.73 3.67
N LEU A 20 4.56 -2.52 4.48
CA LEU A 20 4.41 -2.10 5.87
C LEU A 20 3.73 -0.71 5.96
N ARG A 21 4.15 0.23 5.12
CA ARG A 21 3.55 1.58 5.09
C ARG A 21 2.09 1.58 4.66
N VAL A 22 1.63 0.64 3.83
CA VAL A 22 0.21 0.48 3.48
C VAL A 22 -0.65 0.27 4.74
N ILE A 23 -0.18 -0.59 5.66
CA ILE A 23 -0.92 -0.97 6.87
C ILE A 23 -0.82 0.11 7.96
N ILE A 24 0.35 0.77 8.06
CA ILE A 24 0.63 1.76 9.12
C ILE A 24 0.03 3.14 8.79
N ALA A 25 -0.17 3.47 7.51
CA ALA A 25 -0.69 4.76 7.11
C ALA A 25 -2.13 4.98 7.61
N ARG A 26 -2.35 6.11 8.28
CA ARG A 26 -3.66 6.49 8.85
C ARG A 26 -4.63 7.06 7.81
N ASN A 27 -4.08 7.65 6.75
CA ASN A 27 -4.87 8.21 5.66
C ASN A 27 -4.95 7.17 4.54
N PRO A 28 -6.17 6.76 4.13
CA PRO A 28 -6.37 5.70 3.16
C PRO A 28 -5.84 6.08 1.76
N VAL A 29 -5.77 7.36 1.41
CA VAL A 29 -5.11 7.83 0.17
C VAL A 29 -3.61 7.51 0.21
N HIS A 30 -2.95 7.78 1.34
CA HIS A 30 -1.53 7.45 1.51
C HIS A 30 -1.31 5.93 1.49
N SER A 31 -2.17 5.14 2.15
CA SER A 31 -2.12 3.67 2.08
C SER A 31 -2.23 3.17 0.64
N ALA A 32 -3.16 3.72 -0.15
CA ALA A 32 -3.36 3.34 -1.54
C ALA A 32 -2.15 3.70 -2.43
N LEU A 33 -1.51 4.86 -2.22
CA LEU A 33 -0.29 5.24 -2.94
C LEU A 33 0.89 4.29 -2.61
N PHE A 34 1.06 3.89 -1.35
CA PHE A 34 2.08 2.89 -0.98
C PHE A 34 1.76 1.50 -1.56
N LEU A 35 0.47 1.18 -1.74
CA LEU A 35 0.06 -0.07 -2.36
C LEU A 35 0.45 -0.08 -3.85
N VAL A 36 0.22 1.02 -4.57
CA VAL A 36 0.71 1.19 -5.95
C VAL A 36 2.23 1.00 -6.03
N LEU A 37 2.99 1.62 -5.11
CA LEU A 37 4.44 1.45 -5.06
C LEU A 37 4.85 -0.02 -4.86
N SER A 38 4.13 -0.76 -4.01
CA SER A 38 4.39 -2.20 -3.79
C SER A 38 4.14 -3.04 -5.04
N PHE A 39 3.09 -2.75 -5.83
CA PHE A 39 2.82 -3.46 -7.08
C PHE A 39 3.82 -3.13 -8.19
N VAL A 40 4.26 -1.87 -8.30
CA VAL A 40 5.30 -1.49 -9.27
C VAL A 40 6.64 -2.17 -8.93
N THR A 41 7.01 -2.22 -7.65
CA THR A 41 8.24 -2.90 -7.21
C THR A 41 8.14 -4.42 -7.34
N ALA A 42 6.96 -5.02 -7.14
CA ALA A 42 6.71 -6.42 -7.42
C ALA A 42 6.85 -6.73 -8.92
N ALA A 43 6.35 -5.86 -9.80
CA ALA A 43 6.52 -6.01 -11.24
C ALA A 43 8.01 -5.96 -11.64
N ALA A 44 8.81 -5.09 -11.03
CA ALA A 44 10.26 -5.04 -11.24
C ALA A 44 10.96 -6.35 -10.81
N LEU A 45 10.53 -6.95 -9.69
CA LEU A 45 11.03 -8.26 -9.26
C LEU A 45 10.64 -9.38 -10.23
N TRP A 46 9.40 -9.37 -10.74
CA TRP A 46 8.95 -10.33 -11.76
C TRP A 46 9.71 -10.18 -13.08
N LEU A 47 10.04 -8.96 -13.51
CA LEU A 47 10.92 -8.74 -14.67
C LEU A 47 12.32 -9.34 -14.44
N LEU A 48 12.88 -9.19 -13.24
CA LEU A 48 14.17 -9.80 -12.89
C LEU A 48 14.14 -11.34 -12.98
N LEU A 49 13.00 -11.94 -12.65
CA LEU A 49 12.74 -13.39 -12.73
C LEU A 49 12.34 -13.85 -14.14
N ARG A 50 12.39 -12.97 -15.14
CA ARG A 50 11.93 -13.22 -16.53
C ARG A 50 10.44 -13.58 -16.64
N ALA A 51 9.62 -13.14 -15.68
CA ALA A 51 8.17 -13.27 -15.71
C ALA A 51 7.52 -12.03 -16.34
N GLU A 52 7.81 -11.79 -17.62
CA GLU A 52 7.46 -10.55 -18.32
C GLU A 52 5.95 -10.32 -18.43
N PHE A 53 5.20 -11.34 -18.85
CA PHE A 53 3.75 -11.24 -18.98
C PHE A 53 3.08 -10.89 -17.65
N LEU A 54 3.44 -11.59 -16.57
CA LEU A 54 2.90 -11.33 -15.23
C LEU A 54 3.23 -9.91 -14.76
N ALA A 55 4.46 -9.42 -14.98
CA ALA A 55 4.86 -8.08 -14.60
C ALA A 55 4.04 -7.00 -15.31
N ILE A 56 3.85 -7.16 -16.63
CA ILE A 56 3.07 -6.21 -17.44
C ILE A 56 1.60 -6.23 -17.02
N THR A 57 1.01 -7.42 -16.86
CA THR A 57 -0.38 -7.56 -16.42
C THR A 57 -0.61 -6.99 -15.02
N LEU A 58 0.35 -7.15 -14.10
CA LEU A 58 0.27 -6.57 -12.75
C LEU A 58 0.14 -5.05 -12.82
N VAL A 59 1.01 -4.40 -13.59
CA VAL A 59 0.96 -2.95 -13.74
C VAL A 59 -0.31 -2.51 -14.47
N LEU A 60 -0.65 -3.15 -15.59
CA LEU A 60 -1.76 -2.72 -16.41
C LEU A 60 -3.13 -2.92 -15.74
N VAL A 61 -3.36 -4.09 -15.14
CA VAL A 61 -4.65 -4.44 -14.55
C VAL A 61 -4.75 -3.92 -13.11
N TYR A 62 -3.76 -4.20 -12.26
CA TYR A 62 -3.87 -3.82 -10.85
C TYR A 62 -3.55 -2.34 -10.66
N VAL A 63 -2.40 -1.85 -11.14
CA VAL A 63 -2.06 -0.43 -10.96
C VAL A 63 -2.92 0.48 -11.84
N GLY A 64 -3.16 0.08 -13.11
CA GLY A 64 -3.89 0.89 -14.08
C GLY A 64 -5.41 0.94 -13.84
N ALA A 65 -6.07 -0.22 -13.73
CA ALA A 65 -7.53 -0.27 -13.60
C ALA A 65 -7.97 -0.28 -12.13
N VAL A 66 -7.55 -1.29 -11.36
CA VAL A 66 -8.09 -1.52 -10.01
C VAL A 66 -7.70 -0.42 -9.04
N MET A 67 -6.42 -0.04 -8.99
CA MET A 67 -5.93 0.94 -8.02
C MET A 67 -6.40 2.36 -8.31
N VAL A 68 -6.55 2.75 -9.58
CA VAL A 68 -7.11 4.06 -9.93
C VAL A 68 -8.56 4.15 -9.48
N LEU A 69 -9.38 3.11 -9.72
CA LEU A 69 -10.75 3.05 -9.21
C LEU A 69 -10.79 3.08 -7.68
N PHE A 70 -9.90 2.34 -7.02
CA PHE A 70 -9.82 2.35 -5.56
C PHE A 70 -9.46 3.73 -5.00
N LEU A 71 -8.51 4.44 -5.63
CA LEU A 71 -8.16 5.82 -5.25
C LEU A 71 -9.35 6.77 -5.40
N PHE A 72 -10.11 6.69 -6.49
CA PHE A 72 -11.33 7.48 -6.67
C PHE A 72 -12.36 7.20 -5.57
N VAL A 73 -12.62 5.92 -5.27
CA VAL A 73 -13.59 5.52 -4.24
C VAL A 73 -13.16 6.02 -2.86
N VAL A 74 -11.89 5.83 -2.51
CA VAL A 74 -11.33 6.26 -1.22
C VAL A 74 -11.33 7.77 -1.06
N MET A 75 -11.09 8.53 -2.14
CA MET A 75 -11.14 9.99 -2.08
C MET A 75 -12.56 10.55 -1.97
N MET A 76 -13.55 9.89 -2.57
CA MET A 76 -14.96 10.29 -2.43
C MET A 76 -15.54 9.94 -1.05
N LEU A 77 -15.00 8.90 -0.40
CA LEU A 77 -15.34 8.52 0.96
C LEU A 77 -14.57 9.39 1.95
N ASP A 78 -15.23 10.37 2.56
CA ASP A 78 -14.67 11.13 3.68
C ASP A 78 -14.64 10.25 4.95
N ILE A 79 -13.58 9.44 5.08
CA ILE A 79 -13.37 8.58 6.25
C ILE A 79 -12.78 9.42 7.38
N ASN A 80 -13.65 10.05 8.16
CA ASN A 80 -13.28 10.87 9.30
C ASN A 80 -12.99 9.99 10.54
N PHE A 81 -11.76 9.49 10.63
CA PHE A 81 -11.28 8.66 11.74
C PHE A 81 -11.25 9.38 13.10
N ASP A 82 -11.32 10.72 13.12
CA ASP A 82 -11.28 11.49 14.37
C ASP A 82 -12.56 11.31 15.20
N LYS A 83 -13.73 11.17 14.55
CA LYS A 83 -15.01 10.91 15.25
C LYS A 83 -15.07 9.55 15.95
N LEU A 84 -14.27 8.57 15.51
CA LEU A 84 -14.28 7.23 16.12
C LEU A 84 -13.55 7.19 17.48
N ARG A 85 -12.56 8.08 17.70
CA ARG A 85 -11.82 8.17 18.98
C ARG A 85 -12.58 8.96 20.05
N GLU A 86 -13.37 9.96 19.67
CA GLU A 86 -14.14 10.77 20.64
C GLU A 86 -15.21 9.94 21.37
N GLY A 87 -15.90 9.04 20.67
CA GLY A 87 -16.87 8.13 21.29
C GLY A 87 -16.23 7.16 22.27
N PHE A 88 -15.03 6.65 21.98
CA PHE A 88 -14.36 5.64 22.81
C PHE A 88 -13.90 6.19 24.17
N TRP A 89 -13.49 7.45 24.24
CA TRP A 89 -13.09 8.10 25.49
C TRP A 89 -14.28 8.46 26.39
N SER A 90 -15.46 8.69 25.82
CA SER A 90 -16.68 8.98 26.57
C SER A 90 -17.24 7.74 27.32
N TYR A 91 -16.98 6.53 26.81
CA TYR A 91 -17.43 5.27 27.42
C TYR A 91 -16.43 4.64 28.40
N LEU A 92 -15.27 5.26 28.64
CA LEU A 92 -14.35 4.78 29.68
C LEU A 92 -14.85 5.23 31.06
N PRO A 93 -15.28 4.31 31.95
CA PRO A 93 -15.70 4.64 33.32
C PRO A 93 -14.55 5.13 34.22
N LEU A 94 -13.39 5.45 33.64
CA LEU A 94 -12.18 5.93 34.32
C LEU A 94 -12.04 7.47 34.28
N ALA A 95 -12.98 8.20 33.67
CA ALA A 95 -12.99 9.67 33.67
C ALA A 95 -13.67 10.28 34.92
N GLY A 96 -14.06 9.45 35.90
CA GLY A 96 -14.80 9.85 37.09
C GLY A 96 -14.13 9.40 38.39
N THR A 97 -12.86 9.76 38.58
CA THR A 97 -12.21 9.95 39.90
C THR A 97 -11.09 10.97 39.76
#